data_AF-A0A3S3RUS2-F1
#
_entry.id   AF-A0A3S3RUS2-F1
#
_cell.length_a   1.000
_cell.length_b   1.000
_cell.length_c   1.000
_cell.angle_alpha   90.00
_cell.angle_beta   90.00
_cell.angle_gamma   90.00
#
_symmetry.space_group_name_H-M   'P 1'
#
loop_
_entity.id
_entity.type
_entity.pdbx_description
1 polymer ?
#
loop_
_entity_poly.entity_id
_entity_poly.type
_entity_poly.pdbx_seq_one_letter_code
_entity_poly.pdbx_strand_id
1 'polypeptide(L)'
;MTAFEDTSKHKSSDDAFANDIVLCVKDRGVNSVLSSDSLSVQSKENTWQGVRTNKGVKRSDDRNNKFYYEAYFTEPGLARVGWSYHYASLDLGTDKNGWGYGGTGKKSNSRNFENYGVTFGDRGDVIGNMLDLDNGLISWSKNGQDLGVAYQLHPQQCNQVFFPTVCTKNAMVSVKFSKGSDDKYKVPPKFTWIADFLKTNKVVPNPNLNQENSEKINKPNEIDGLLQQGHRDVLIRLHSQIPRMFDDGKRLQMIVCSATLHNFDVKKLAEKIMYFPTWVDLKVKGEDSVPDTVHHVVLRVDPRNDSSWATLKRHITTDGVHAKDNLNVRQPTPETLSEAVKIIKGELIVKAINALKMDQGIIFCRTKLDCDNLEAYLNNLGGGPKNPKNPYSCVCLHGDRKPHERKANLEKFKVGQCKFLICTDVAARGIDIKGVPFVIQVTLPDEKANYVHRIGRVGRADRMGLAISLVSCVPEKVWFHSNCNTGGRGCFNTRLTDVGGCCIWYNEMEILAEVEEMLNCTIQTIDSNFKIEVNEFDGKVVYGQKKQAGSGINYSSHVDQLANVVSRLSELENQTQINYLKLSHTKCL
;
A
#
# COMPACT_ATOMS: atom_id res chain seq x y z
N MET A 1 4.95 20.11 37.06
CA MET A 1 4.53 18.72 36.74
C MET A 1 3.72 18.79 35.47
N THR A 2 4.34 18.51 34.33
CA THR A 2 3.66 18.48 33.04
C THR A 2 2.98 17.11 32.93
N ALA A 3 1.66 17.08 32.86
CA ALA A 3 0.90 15.84 32.74
C ALA A 3 1.07 15.26 31.33
N PHE A 4 1.49 14.01 31.24
CA PHE A 4 1.47 13.24 30.00
C PHE A 4 0.14 12.49 29.95
N GLU A 5 -0.74 12.88 29.03
CA GLU A 5 -2.02 12.20 28.82
C GLU A 5 -1.96 11.22 27.66
N ASP A 6 -2.64 10.09 27.83
CA ASP A 6 -2.88 9.09 26.81
C ASP A 6 -3.98 9.61 25.86
N THR A 7 -3.57 10.17 24.71
CA THR A 7 -4.46 10.87 23.77
C THR A 7 -5.27 9.94 22.86
N SER A 8 -5.44 8.67 23.24
CA SER A 8 -6.29 7.69 22.52
C SER A 8 -7.79 8.01 22.51
N LYS A 9 -8.22 9.14 23.09
CA LYS A 9 -9.62 9.60 23.14
C LYS A 9 -9.84 11.07 22.77
N HIS A 10 -9.27 11.63 21.71
CA HIS A 10 -9.79 12.91 21.17
C HIS A 10 -9.67 13.05 19.65
N LYS A 11 -10.71 13.62 19.03
CA LYS A 11 -10.67 14.16 17.66
C LYS A 11 -9.53 15.18 17.55
N SER A 12 -8.64 14.97 16.58
CA SER A 12 -7.71 15.94 15.98
C SER A 12 -6.97 16.93 16.92
N SER A 13 -6.01 16.45 17.72
CA SER A 13 -5.08 17.33 18.45
C SER A 13 -4.30 18.30 17.53
N ASP A 14 -3.95 17.89 16.31
CA ASP A 14 -3.19 18.75 15.37
C ASP A 14 -4.01 19.93 14.82
N ASP A 15 -5.36 19.84 14.78
CA ASP A 15 -6.22 20.95 14.35
C ASP A 15 -6.25 22.08 15.40
N ALA A 16 -6.08 21.74 16.68
CA ALA A 16 -6.01 22.73 17.77
C ALA A 16 -4.76 23.62 17.68
N PHE A 17 -3.68 23.12 17.06
CA PHE A 17 -2.40 23.83 16.88
C PHE A 17 -2.17 24.28 15.44
N ALA A 18 -3.23 24.43 14.64
CA ALA A 18 -3.14 24.80 13.22
C ALA A 18 -2.35 26.10 12.98
N ASN A 19 -2.34 27.03 13.95
CA ASN A 19 -1.63 28.30 13.84
C ASN A 19 -0.18 28.27 14.35
N ASP A 20 0.23 27.21 15.07
CA ASP A 20 1.54 27.13 15.71
C ASP A 20 2.46 26.09 15.04
N ILE A 21 3.75 26.09 15.38
CA ILE A 21 4.70 25.03 15.03
C ILE A 21 4.86 24.14 16.25
N VAL A 22 4.48 22.87 16.12
CA VAL A 22 4.53 21.88 17.20
C VAL A 22 5.03 20.53 16.65
N LEU A 23 5.41 19.62 17.55
CA LEU A 23 5.70 18.23 17.19
C LEU A 23 4.42 17.56 16.69
N CYS A 24 4.51 16.86 15.56
CA CYS A 24 3.36 16.29 14.87
C CYS A 24 2.95 14.95 15.49
N VAL A 25 1.70 14.83 15.94
CA VAL A 25 1.19 13.58 16.51
C VAL A 25 1.09 12.48 15.46
N LYS A 26 0.82 12.84 14.20
CA LYS A 26 0.69 11.92 13.06
C LYS A 26 2.02 11.50 12.43
N ASP A 27 3.09 12.28 12.59
CA ASP A 27 4.40 12.06 11.95
C ASP A 27 5.48 11.78 13.00
N ARG A 28 5.31 10.66 13.71
CA ARG A 28 6.15 10.21 14.82
C ARG A 28 6.37 8.70 14.80
N GLY A 29 7.43 8.26 15.47
CA GLY A 29 7.68 6.87 15.77
C GLY A 29 6.59 6.32 16.68
N VAL A 30 6.23 5.04 16.49
CA VAL A 30 5.12 4.36 17.19
C VAL A 30 5.25 4.54 18.71
N ASN A 31 6.48 4.51 19.23
CA ASN A 31 6.78 4.52 20.65
C ASN A 31 7.24 5.91 21.18
N SER A 32 7.10 6.97 20.38
CA SER A 32 7.31 8.36 20.83
C SER A 32 6.04 8.90 21.49
N VAL A 33 6.07 9.24 22.78
CA VAL A 33 4.96 9.88 23.49
C VAL A 33 5.18 11.39 23.48
N LEU A 34 4.14 12.15 23.11
CA LEU A 34 4.17 13.61 23.11
C LEU A 34 3.41 14.16 24.33
N SER A 35 3.84 15.31 24.84
CA SER A 35 3.09 16.06 25.86
C SER A 35 1.82 16.69 25.28
N SER A 36 0.89 17.11 26.15
CA SER A 36 -0.38 17.72 25.74
C SER A 36 -0.22 19.03 24.97
N ASP A 37 0.84 19.79 25.24
CA ASP A 37 1.23 20.99 24.48
C ASP A 37 1.94 20.68 23.14
N SER A 38 2.19 19.40 22.83
CA SER A 38 2.92 18.94 21.64
C SER A 38 4.32 19.57 21.47
N LEU A 39 4.95 19.99 22.57
CA LEU A 39 6.31 20.57 22.56
C LEU A 39 7.35 19.67 23.23
N SER A 40 6.95 18.56 23.84
CA SER A 40 7.89 17.60 24.43
C SER A 40 7.67 16.21 23.87
N VAL A 41 8.76 15.49 23.65
CA VAL A 41 8.77 14.09 23.24
C VAL A 41 9.55 13.25 24.24
N GLN A 42 8.99 12.10 24.59
CA GLN A 42 9.64 11.09 25.40
C GLN A 42 9.57 9.74 24.67
N SER A 43 10.68 9.02 24.61
CA SER A 43 10.71 7.61 24.19
C SER A 43 11.12 6.75 25.37
N LYS A 44 10.31 5.76 25.74
CA LYS A 44 10.59 4.86 26.88
C LYS A 44 11.27 3.55 26.47
N GLU A 45 11.67 3.41 25.21
CA GLU A 45 12.35 2.22 24.68
C GLU A 45 13.82 2.48 24.35
N ASN A 46 14.60 1.39 24.29
CA ASN A 46 16.01 1.39 23.88
C ASN A 46 16.18 1.49 22.34
N THR A 47 15.09 1.71 21.60
CA THR A 47 15.08 1.93 20.15
C THR A 47 15.02 3.43 19.86
N TRP A 48 15.61 3.86 18.74
CA TRP A 48 15.54 5.26 18.30
C TRP A 48 14.14 5.56 17.78
N GLN A 49 13.50 6.58 18.34
CA GLN A 49 12.14 6.98 17.97
C GLN A 49 12.13 8.48 17.67
N GLY A 50 11.71 8.83 16.46
CA GLY A 50 11.74 10.21 15.99
C GLY A 50 10.37 10.83 15.78
N VAL A 51 10.31 12.14 15.91
CA VAL A 51 9.13 12.95 15.62
C VAL A 51 9.53 14.17 14.80
N ARG A 52 8.73 14.46 13.77
CA ARG A 52 8.83 15.68 12.96
C ARG A 52 7.78 16.69 13.40
N THR A 53 7.98 17.94 13.04
CA THR A 53 7.02 19.02 13.28
C THR A 53 5.88 19.02 12.26
N ASN A 54 4.76 19.65 12.64
CA ASN A 54 3.58 19.85 11.79
C ASN A 54 3.84 20.83 10.62
N LYS A 55 4.93 21.61 10.67
CA LYS A 55 5.30 22.63 9.70
C LYS A 55 6.81 22.66 9.48
N GLY A 56 7.24 22.88 8.24
CA GLY A 56 8.63 22.98 7.85
C GLY A 56 8.95 24.34 7.24
N VAL A 57 10.23 24.62 7.04
CA VAL A 57 10.75 25.86 6.45
C VAL A 57 11.30 25.63 5.06
N LYS A 58 11.12 26.60 4.18
CA LYS A 58 11.71 26.62 2.84
C LYS A 58 12.42 27.94 2.56
N ARG A 59 13.35 27.91 1.60
CA ARG A 59 13.99 29.11 1.08
C ARG A 59 12.96 29.98 0.34
N SER A 60 12.99 31.29 0.58
CA SER A 60 12.24 32.31 -0.17
C SER A 60 13.22 33.30 -0.81
N ASP A 61 12.75 34.04 -1.81
CA ASP A 61 13.54 35.10 -2.48
C ASP A 61 13.72 36.35 -1.60
N ASP A 62 12.99 36.44 -0.49
CA ASP A 62 13.13 37.51 0.50
C ASP A 62 14.43 37.40 1.30
N ARG A 63 14.93 38.53 1.80
CA ARG A 63 16.08 38.55 2.72
C ARG A 63 15.78 37.71 3.98
N ASN A 64 16.83 37.12 4.56
CA ASN A 64 16.83 36.34 5.80
C ASN A 64 16.18 34.94 5.70
N ASN A 65 16.89 33.95 5.14
CA ASN A 65 16.49 32.54 5.14
C ASN A 65 17.25 31.72 6.21
N LYS A 66 17.41 32.31 7.40
CA LYS A 66 18.16 31.76 8.53
C LYS A 66 17.21 31.41 9.67
N PHE A 67 17.03 30.12 9.90
CA PHE A 67 16.02 29.56 10.82
C PHE A 67 16.66 28.98 12.07
N TYR A 68 15.96 29.13 13.20
CA TYR A 68 16.45 28.72 14.52
C TYR A 68 15.38 28.13 15.41
N TYR A 69 15.69 27.00 16.05
CA TYR A 69 14.89 26.43 17.14
C TYR A 69 15.80 25.78 18.19
N GLU A 70 15.28 25.60 19.40
CA GLU A 70 16.04 25.02 20.50
C GLU A 70 15.41 23.70 20.96
N ALA A 71 16.28 22.77 21.37
CA ALA A 71 15.91 21.52 22.02
C ALA A 71 16.54 21.48 23.41
N TYR A 72 15.73 21.20 24.42
CA TYR A 72 16.06 21.23 25.83
C TYR A 72 15.91 19.83 26.41
N PHE A 73 16.93 19.36 27.11
CA PHE A 73 16.91 18.07 27.77
C PHE A 73 16.29 18.19 29.15
N THR A 74 15.10 17.61 29.33
CA THR A 74 14.40 17.61 30.63
C THR A 74 14.77 16.39 31.46
N GLU A 75 15.11 15.28 30.82
CA GLU A 75 15.61 14.05 31.44
C GLU A 75 16.91 13.61 30.76
N PRO A 76 17.85 13.01 31.51
CA PRO A 76 19.09 12.53 30.93
C PRO A 76 18.85 11.35 29.98
N GLY A 77 19.55 11.33 28.85
CA GLY A 77 19.42 10.25 27.88
C GLY A 77 20.04 10.59 26.53
N LEU A 78 19.88 9.67 25.56
CA LEU A 78 20.40 9.87 24.21
C LEU A 78 19.32 10.48 23.31
N ALA A 79 19.63 11.59 22.67
CA ALA A 79 18.81 12.10 21.58
C ALA A 79 19.66 12.58 20.41
N ARG A 80 19.03 12.70 19.24
CA ARG A 80 19.53 13.39 18.06
C ARG A 80 18.54 14.48 17.68
N VAL A 81 19.05 15.66 17.41
CA VAL A 81 18.25 16.83 17.02
C VAL A 81 18.77 17.38 15.71
N GLY A 82 17.87 17.90 14.87
CA GLY A 82 18.25 18.55 13.63
C GLY A 82 17.13 18.61 12.61
N TRP A 83 17.51 18.55 11.34
CA TRP A 83 16.62 18.89 10.23
C TRP A 83 16.44 17.70 9.30
N SER A 84 15.23 17.51 8.78
CA SER A 84 14.95 16.45 7.82
C SER A 84 13.92 16.85 6.78
N TYR A 85 13.86 16.12 5.66
CA TYR A 85 12.76 16.22 4.71
C TYR A 85 11.53 15.44 5.17
N HIS A 86 10.36 15.75 4.60
CA HIS A 86 9.09 15.06 4.93
C HIS A 86 9.07 13.56 4.60
N TYR A 87 9.94 13.09 3.69
CA TYR A 87 10.11 11.67 3.34
C TYR A 87 11.37 11.06 3.96
N ALA A 88 12.08 11.78 4.81
CA ALA A 88 13.24 11.24 5.51
C ALA A 88 12.83 10.23 6.58
N SER A 89 13.75 9.34 6.95
CA SER A 89 13.62 8.46 8.10
C SER A 89 13.43 9.27 9.39
N LEU A 90 12.53 8.83 10.27
CA LEU A 90 12.36 9.41 11.59
C LEU A 90 13.56 9.10 12.52
N ASP A 91 14.31 8.02 12.27
CA ASP A 91 15.61 7.80 12.91
C ASP A 91 16.66 8.75 12.28
N LEU A 92 16.70 9.97 12.80
CA LEU A 92 17.46 11.08 12.24
C LEU A 92 18.95 10.73 12.04
N GLY A 93 19.44 10.96 10.81
CA GLY A 93 20.83 10.69 10.43
C GLY A 93 21.09 9.29 9.84
N THR A 94 20.07 8.41 9.81
CA THR A 94 20.19 7.07 9.18
C THR A 94 20.00 7.06 7.66
N ASP A 95 19.51 8.15 7.09
CA ASP A 95 19.35 8.32 5.66
C ASP A 95 20.06 9.58 5.16
N LYS A 96 20.07 9.77 3.84
CA LYS A 96 20.69 10.94 3.20
C LYS A 96 19.88 12.23 3.30
N ASN A 97 18.67 12.15 3.83
CA ASN A 97 17.67 13.23 3.81
C ASN A 97 17.43 13.84 5.19
N GLY A 98 18.10 13.33 6.22
CA GLY A 98 18.09 13.85 7.59
C GLY A 98 19.49 14.14 8.09
N TRP A 99 19.65 15.28 8.74
CA TRP A 99 20.89 15.73 9.36
C TRP A 99 20.66 15.87 10.86
N GLY A 100 21.35 15.04 11.63
CA GLY A 100 21.20 15.02 13.09
C GLY A 100 22.52 15.27 13.80
N TYR A 101 22.45 15.96 14.92
CA TYR A 101 23.50 16.04 15.92
C TYR A 101 23.07 15.25 17.15
N GLY A 102 23.88 14.28 17.57
CA GLY A 102 23.55 13.33 18.62
C GLY A 102 24.30 13.58 19.93
N GLY A 103 23.68 13.18 21.05
CA GLY A 103 24.22 13.35 22.40
C GLY A 103 25.62 12.78 22.64
N THR A 104 26.09 11.88 21.78
CA THR A 104 27.48 11.37 21.78
C THR A 104 28.49 12.35 21.18
N GLY A 105 28.10 13.59 20.83
CA GLY A 105 28.97 14.61 20.23
C GLY A 105 29.21 14.41 18.74
N LYS A 106 28.45 13.52 18.09
CA LYS A 106 28.61 13.17 16.68
C LYS A 106 27.52 13.78 15.82
N LYS A 107 27.90 14.28 14.64
CA LYS A 107 26.96 14.60 13.56
C LYS A 107 26.67 13.33 12.74
N SER A 108 25.46 13.22 12.22
CA SER A 108 24.93 12.02 11.57
C SER A 108 24.15 12.34 10.29
N ASN A 109 24.52 11.67 9.20
CA ASN A 109 23.81 11.66 7.91
C ASN A 109 24.19 10.38 7.15
N SER A 110 23.24 9.74 6.46
CA SER A 110 23.46 8.53 5.67
C SER A 110 24.13 7.36 6.43
N ARG A 111 23.82 7.21 7.73
CA ARG A 111 24.47 6.25 8.65
C ARG A 111 25.97 6.49 8.89
N ASN A 112 26.50 7.62 8.45
CA ASN A 112 27.85 8.06 8.78
C ASN A 112 27.81 8.91 10.06
N PHE A 113 28.65 8.60 11.05
CA PHE A 113 28.68 9.24 12.36
C PHE A 113 30.06 9.82 12.63
N GLU A 114 30.19 11.13 12.45
CA GLU A 114 31.47 11.84 12.55
C GLU A 114 31.54 12.68 13.82
N ASN A 115 32.71 12.74 14.45
CA ASN A 115 32.94 13.66 15.57
C ASN A 115 32.80 15.10 15.07
N TYR A 116 32.04 15.92 15.80
CA TYR A 116 31.77 17.30 15.38
C TYR A 116 31.78 18.26 16.56
N GLY A 117 31.01 17.94 17.60
CA GLY A 117 30.84 18.81 18.75
C GLY A 117 31.18 18.09 20.04
N VAL A 118 30.64 18.63 21.13
CA VAL A 118 30.77 18.07 22.48
C VAL A 118 29.62 17.10 22.77
N THR A 119 29.77 16.23 23.75
CA THR A 119 28.65 15.39 24.21
C THR A 119 27.58 16.24 24.89
N PHE A 120 26.33 15.80 24.84
CA PHE A 120 25.19 16.41 25.51
C PHE A 120 24.14 15.36 25.83
N GLY A 121 23.20 15.71 26.70
CA GLY A 121 22.15 14.79 27.14
C GLY A 121 22.01 14.73 28.65
N ASP A 122 22.65 15.63 29.38
CA ASP A 122 22.38 15.84 30.80
C ASP A 122 21.17 16.77 30.97
N ARG A 123 20.50 16.66 32.11
CA ARG A 123 19.33 17.49 32.43
C ARG A 123 19.72 18.98 32.41
N GLY A 124 19.03 19.75 31.59
CA GLY A 124 19.24 21.19 31.44
C GLY A 124 20.14 21.60 30.27
N ASP A 125 20.71 20.65 29.52
CA ASP A 125 21.41 20.95 28.27
C ASP A 125 20.44 21.54 27.23
N VAL A 126 20.89 22.61 26.56
CA VAL A 126 20.15 23.31 25.50
C VAL A 126 20.94 23.23 24.21
N ILE A 127 20.31 22.70 23.17
CA ILE A 127 20.88 22.60 21.83
C ILE A 127 20.16 23.55 20.89
N GLY A 128 20.88 24.56 20.41
CA GLY A 128 20.40 25.45 19.36
C GLY A 128 20.62 24.82 17.99
N ASN A 129 19.57 24.73 17.18
CA ASN A 129 19.61 24.15 15.85
C ASN A 129 19.50 25.28 14.83
N MET A 130 20.53 25.48 14.01
CA MET A 130 20.63 26.57 13.05
C MET A 130 20.61 26.03 11.62
N LEU A 131 19.78 26.64 10.77
CA LEU A 131 19.69 26.35 9.34
C LEU A 131 19.81 27.64 8.55
N ASP A 132 20.88 27.78 7.77
CA ASP A 132 21.12 28.92 6.87
C ASP A 132 20.91 28.45 5.43
N LEU A 133 19.73 28.71 4.85
CA LEU A 133 19.44 28.35 3.45
C LEU A 133 20.00 29.36 2.44
N ASP A 134 20.50 30.52 2.89
CA ASP A 134 21.17 31.49 2.01
C ASP A 134 22.55 30.96 1.60
N ASN A 135 23.29 30.40 2.56
CA ASN A 135 24.62 29.82 2.34
C ASN A 135 24.62 28.28 2.26
N GLY A 136 23.48 27.64 2.54
CA GLY A 136 23.34 26.19 2.59
C GLY A 136 24.13 25.55 3.73
N LEU A 137 24.01 26.08 4.95
CA LEU A 137 24.77 25.60 6.11
C LEU A 137 23.84 25.07 7.20
N ILE A 138 24.23 23.95 7.81
CA ILE A 138 23.63 23.44 9.05
C ILE A 138 24.69 23.49 10.15
N SER A 139 24.33 24.07 11.29
CA SER A 139 25.18 24.17 12.47
C SER A 139 24.36 23.97 13.76
N TRP A 140 25.06 23.69 14.85
CA TRP A 140 24.47 23.53 16.17
C TRP A 140 25.23 24.34 17.22
N SER A 141 24.54 24.74 18.28
CA SER A 141 25.15 25.32 19.48
C SER A 141 24.77 24.50 20.70
N LYS A 142 25.65 24.45 21.70
CA LYS A 142 25.35 23.87 23.03
C LYS A 142 25.43 24.97 24.08
N ASN A 143 24.37 25.13 24.87
CA ASN A 143 24.30 26.08 25.99
C ASN A 143 24.75 27.51 25.59
N GLY A 144 24.36 27.95 24.38
CA GLY A 144 24.71 29.25 23.81
C GLY A 144 26.09 29.34 23.13
N GLN A 145 26.95 28.31 23.22
CA GLN A 145 28.24 28.26 22.53
C GLN A 145 28.09 27.61 21.14
N ASP A 146 28.46 28.34 20.09
CA ASP A 146 28.45 27.84 18.71
C ASP A 146 29.52 26.73 18.52
N LEU A 147 29.12 25.62 17.91
CA LEU A 147 30.00 24.47 17.63
C LEU A 147 30.57 24.52 16.20
N GLY A 148 30.22 25.54 15.42
CA GLY A 148 30.73 25.73 14.05
C GLY A 148 29.88 25.04 12.98
N VAL A 149 30.32 25.05 11.73
CA VAL A 149 29.55 24.47 10.61
C VAL A 149 29.67 22.95 10.59
N ALA A 150 28.54 22.24 10.56
CA ALA A 150 28.53 20.78 10.54
C ALA A 150 28.38 20.20 9.13
N TYR A 151 27.49 20.78 8.32
CA TYR A 151 27.21 20.37 6.96
C TYR A 151 27.12 21.56 6.03
N GLN A 152 27.64 21.38 4.82
CA GLN A 152 27.42 22.26 3.68
C GLN A 152 26.50 21.55 2.68
N LEU A 153 25.33 22.12 2.47
CA LEU A 153 24.27 21.61 1.60
C LEU A 153 24.54 22.00 0.16
N HIS A 154 24.22 21.09 -0.76
CA HIS A 154 24.24 21.39 -2.19
C HIS A 154 23.10 22.38 -2.53
N PRO A 155 23.27 23.30 -3.49
CA PRO A 155 22.23 24.29 -3.85
C PRO A 155 20.86 23.67 -4.16
N GLN A 156 20.83 22.48 -4.77
CA GLN A 156 19.59 21.74 -5.04
C GLN A 156 18.89 21.23 -3.76
N GLN A 157 19.64 20.94 -2.70
CA GLN A 157 19.10 20.55 -1.39
C GLN A 157 18.47 21.75 -0.68
N CYS A 158 19.03 22.94 -0.81
CA CYS A 158 18.49 24.17 -0.23
C CYS A 158 17.09 24.56 -0.75
N ASN A 159 16.68 24.02 -1.90
CA ASN A 159 15.36 24.27 -2.49
C ASN A 159 14.25 23.37 -1.91
N GLN A 160 14.60 22.42 -1.04
CA GLN A 160 13.65 21.53 -0.38
C GLN A 160 13.10 22.15 0.92
N VAL A 161 12.04 21.54 1.46
CA VAL A 161 11.43 21.94 2.74
C VAL A 161 12.06 21.16 3.89
N PHE A 162 12.60 21.85 4.88
CA PHE A 162 13.24 21.28 6.06
C PHE A 162 12.31 21.32 7.26
N PHE A 163 12.18 20.20 7.96
CA PHE A 163 11.36 20.05 9.16
C PHE A 163 12.27 19.86 10.37
N PRO A 164 12.09 20.67 11.44
CA PRO A 164 12.66 20.36 12.75
C PRO A 164 12.27 18.94 13.16
N THR A 165 13.28 18.15 13.55
CA THR A 165 13.16 16.73 13.86
C THR A 165 13.91 16.43 15.15
N VAL A 166 13.28 15.67 16.02
CA VAL A 166 13.87 15.19 17.27
C VAL A 166 13.73 13.69 17.33
N CYS A 167 14.82 13.00 17.58
CA CYS A 167 14.88 11.56 17.73
C CYS A 167 15.44 11.21 19.11
N THR A 168 14.65 10.57 19.95
CA THR A 168 15.03 10.22 21.33
C THR A 168 15.24 8.71 21.46
N LYS A 169 16.07 8.33 22.42
CA LYS A 169 16.30 6.96 22.85
C LYS A 169 16.47 6.97 24.36
N ASN A 170 15.44 6.48 25.07
CA ASN A 170 15.34 6.58 26.53
C ASN A 170 15.65 7.98 27.08
N ALA A 171 15.06 9.01 26.46
CA ALA A 171 15.27 10.41 26.81
C ALA A 171 13.96 11.19 26.68
N MET A 172 13.88 12.30 27.39
CA MET A 172 12.82 13.31 27.22
C MET A 172 13.45 14.61 26.74
N VAL A 173 12.94 15.12 25.62
CA VAL A 173 13.40 16.36 25.00
C VAL A 173 12.20 17.27 24.77
N SER A 174 12.30 18.50 25.23
CA SER A 174 11.35 19.58 24.94
C SER A 174 11.91 20.48 23.85
N VAL A 175 11.09 20.94 22.92
CA VAL A 175 11.47 21.85 21.85
C VAL A 175 10.80 23.20 22.03
N LYS A 176 11.49 24.25 21.58
CA LYS A 176 10.98 25.61 21.56
C LYS A 176 11.18 26.22 20.18
N PHE A 177 10.14 26.86 19.67
CA PHE A 177 10.12 27.44 18.33
C PHE A 177 9.96 28.97 18.31
N SER A 178 9.71 29.60 19.46
CA SER A 178 9.49 31.04 19.62
C SER A 178 10.25 31.61 20.82
N LYS A 179 10.52 32.92 20.78
CA LYS A 179 11.13 33.67 21.89
C LYS A 179 10.20 33.66 23.11
N GLY A 180 10.73 33.30 24.30
CA GLY A 180 9.98 33.35 25.56
C GLY A 180 10.52 34.40 26.52
N SER A 181 9.79 34.67 27.61
CA SER A 181 10.25 35.56 28.70
C SER A 181 11.47 35.02 29.44
N ASP A 182 11.66 33.69 29.45
CA ASP A 182 12.69 32.97 30.23
C ASP A 182 13.85 32.43 29.36
N ASP A 183 14.18 33.10 28.24
CA ASP A 183 15.27 32.67 27.35
C ASP A 183 16.63 32.77 28.05
N LYS A 184 17.25 31.61 28.33
CA LYS A 184 18.56 31.54 29.01
C LYS A 184 19.73 32.00 28.12
N TYR A 185 19.61 31.86 26.80
CA TYR A 185 20.69 32.12 25.85
C TYR A 185 20.23 33.05 24.72
N LYS A 186 21.16 33.88 24.22
CA LYS A 186 20.87 34.79 23.11
C LYS A 186 20.89 34.02 21.79
N VAL A 187 19.87 34.25 20.95
CA VAL A 187 19.84 33.73 19.58
C VAL A 187 21.08 34.23 18.82
N PRO A 188 21.78 33.36 18.08
CA PRO A 188 22.94 33.75 17.28
C PRO A 188 22.62 34.91 16.33
N PRO A 189 23.55 35.86 16.12
CA PRO A 189 23.32 37.02 15.28
C PRO A 189 22.95 36.59 13.86
N LYS A 190 21.89 37.20 13.31
CA LYS A 190 21.30 36.95 11.98
C LYS A 190 20.36 35.73 11.87
N PHE A 191 20.19 34.93 12.92
CA PHE A 191 19.16 33.88 12.92
C PHE A 191 17.85 34.38 13.54
N THR A 192 16.73 33.80 13.10
CA THR A 192 15.40 34.16 13.58
C THR A 192 14.61 32.90 13.93
N TRP A 193 13.77 32.99 14.97
CA TRP A 193 12.94 31.87 15.42
C TRP A 193 12.00 31.41 14.32
N ILE A 194 11.80 30.09 14.20
CA ILE A 194 10.92 29.55 13.15
C ILE A 194 9.48 30.07 13.30
N ALA A 195 8.99 30.20 14.53
CA ALA A 195 7.64 30.69 14.79
C ALA A 195 7.40 32.13 14.26
N ASP A 196 8.44 32.98 14.21
CA ASP A 196 8.30 34.36 13.70
C ASP A 196 7.99 34.37 12.18
N PHE A 197 8.30 33.29 11.48
CA PHE A 197 8.01 33.12 10.06
C PHE A 197 6.65 32.49 9.77
N LEU A 198 5.85 32.15 10.79
CA LEU A 198 4.53 31.49 10.63
C LEU A 198 3.56 32.25 9.72
N LYS A 199 3.63 33.59 9.73
CA LYS A 199 2.78 34.47 8.90
C LYS A 199 3.36 34.73 7.49
N THR A 200 4.50 34.14 7.17
CA THR A 200 5.19 34.33 5.89
C THR A 200 5.09 33.08 5.01
N ASN A 201 5.32 33.22 3.71
CA ASN A 201 5.36 32.09 2.77
C ASN A 201 6.55 31.14 2.97
N LYS A 202 7.40 31.37 3.99
CA LYS A 202 8.59 30.54 4.31
C LYS A 202 8.23 29.28 5.08
N VAL A 203 7.04 29.21 5.69
CA VAL A 203 6.58 28.04 6.47
C VAL A 203 5.53 27.26 5.67
N VAL A 204 5.70 25.93 5.59
CA VAL A 204 4.86 25.03 4.79
C VAL A 204 4.31 23.92 5.68
N PRO A 205 3.01 23.55 5.58
CA PRO A 205 2.45 22.45 6.35
C PRO A 205 3.10 21.11 5.99
N ASN A 206 3.21 20.22 6.97
CA ASN A 206 3.72 18.87 6.77
C ASN A 206 2.74 18.05 5.94
N PRO A 207 3.14 17.52 4.76
CA PRO A 207 2.25 16.74 3.89
C PRO A 207 1.76 15.44 4.54
N ASN A 208 2.43 14.96 5.59
CA ASN A 208 2.03 13.75 6.33
C ASN A 208 0.81 13.99 7.24
N LEU A 209 0.38 15.25 7.47
CA LEU A 209 -0.84 15.57 8.26
C LEU A 209 -2.15 15.07 7.62
N ASN A 210 -2.17 15.01 6.28
CA ASN A 210 -3.32 14.60 5.46
C ASN A 210 -3.26 13.13 5.05
N GLN A 211 -2.19 12.43 5.42
CA GLN A 211 -2.18 10.98 5.38
C GLN A 211 -2.98 10.52 6.59
N GLU A 212 -4.28 10.27 6.41
CA GLU A 212 -4.93 9.25 7.22
C GLU A 212 -4.02 8.03 7.14
N ASN A 213 -3.40 7.64 8.26
CA ASN A 213 -2.67 6.39 8.37
C ASN A 213 -3.63 5.27 7.97
N SER A 214 -3.64 4.95 6.68
CA SER A 214 -4.29 3.78 6.13
C SER A 214 -3.43 2.56 6.38
N GLU A 215 -2.73 2.51 7.51
CA GLU A 215 -2.45 1.24 8.18
C GLU A 215 -3.73 0.84 8.91
N LYS A 216 -4.75 0.50 8.10
CA LYS A 216 -5.70 -0.50 8.52
C LYS A 216 -4.89 -1.78 8.74
N ILE A 217 -4.47 -2.00 9.98
CA ILE A 217 -4.24 -3.34 10.52
C ILE A 217 -5.62 -4.01 10.58
N ASN A 218 -6.09 -4.40 9.40
CA ASN A 218 -7.28 -5.20 9.15
C ASN A 218 -7.04 -6.03 7.89
N LYS A 219 -5.83 -6.58 7.79
CA LYS A 219 -5.59 -7.84 7.07
C LYS A 219 -5.32 -8.89 8.13
N PRO A 220 -5.93 -10.08 8.08
CA PRO A 220 -5.25 -11.25 8.58
C PRO A 220 -3.88 -11.28 7.89
N ASN A 221 -2.79 -11.15 8.65
CA ASN A 221 -1.43 -11.20 8.11
C ASN A 221 -1.23 -12.58 7.47
N GLU A 222 -1.35 -12.66 6.15
CA GLU A 222 -0.96 -13.86 5.40
C GLU A 222 0.54 -14.06 5.61
N ILE A 223 0.89 -15.09 6.38
CA ILE A 223 2.26 -15.44 6.71
C ILE A 223 3.11 -15.67 5.45
N ASP A 224 2.47 -16.07 4.37
CA ASP A 224 3.03 -16.34 3.04
C ASP A 224 3.70 -15.08 2.46
N GLY A 225 3.00 -13.95 2.54
CA GLY A 225 3.52 -12.67 2.05
C GLY A 225 4.71 -12.18 2.87
N LEU A 226 4.69 -12.39 4.19
CA LEU A 226 5.81 -12.04 5.06
C LEU A 226 7.05 -12.90 4.79
N LEU A 227 6.85 -14.20 4.52
CA LEU A 227 7.91 -15.13 4.17
C LEU A 227 8.53 -14.81 2.81
N GLN A 228 7.72 -14.53 1.78
CA GLN A 228 8.19 -14.11 0.46
C GLN A 228 9.03 -12.83 0.52
N GLN A 229 8.71 -11.92 1.44
CA GLN A 229 9.47 -10.69 1.67
C GLN A 229 10.73 -10.89 2.52
N GLY A 230 11.06 -12.12 2.93
CA GLY A 230 12.28 -12.44 3.69
C GLY A 230 12.19 -12.18 5.19
N HIS A 231 11.00 -11.94 5.76
CA HIS A 231 10.85 -11.61 7.20
C HIS A 231 10.90 -12.84 8.14
N ARG A 232 11.37 -13.99 7.65
CA ARG A 232 11.43 -15.25 8.41
C ARG A 232 12.17 -15.11 9.75
N ASP A 233 13.35 -14.50 9.72
CA ASP A 233 14.20 -14.40 10.92
C ASP A 233 13.62 -13.43 11.95
N VAL A 234 12.90 -12.40 11.49
CA VAL A 234 12.18 -11.46 12.35
C VAL A 234 11.06 -12.19 13.09
N LEU A 235 10.28 -13.01 12.38
CA LEU A 235 9.20 -13.81 12.97
C LEU A 235 9.72 -14.78 14.04
N ILE A 236 10.82 -15.48 13.75
CA ILE A 236 11.45 -16.40 14.70
C ILE A 236 11.97 -15.65 15.93
N ARG A 237 12.58 -14.47 15.73
CA ARG A 237 13.08 -13.63 16.81
C ARG A 237 11.94 -13.12 17.69
N LEU A 238 10.85 -12.65 17.10
CA LEU A 238 9.66 -12.23 17.84
C LEU A 238 9.08 -13.38 18.65
N HIS A 239 8.89 -14.55 18.04
CA HIS A 239 8.43 -15.74 18.75
C HIS A 239 9.35 -16.14 19.92
N SER A 240 10.67 -16.04 19.76
CA SER A 240 11.63 -16.35 20.83
C SER A 240 11.52 -15.45 22.06
N GLN A 241 10.92 -14.27 21.92
CA GLN A 241 10.72 -13.31 23.01
C GLN A 241 9.38 -13.50 23.73
N ILE A 242 8.47 -14.34 23.21
CA ILE A 242 7.16 -14.59 23.79
C ILE A 242 7.26 -15.73 24.82
N PRO A 243 6.76 -15.57 26.05
CA PRO A 243 6.70 -16.64 27.05
C PRO A 243 5.90 -17.85 26.53
N ARG A 244 6.46 -19.05 26.62
CA ARG A 244 5.83 -20.29 26.11
C ARG A 244 4.86 -20.93 27.10
N MET A 245 5.10 -20.70 28.39
CA MET A 245 4.22 -21.10 29.49
C MET A 245 4.01 -19.90 30.38
N PHE A 246 2.77 -19.70 30.78
CA PHE A 246 2.37 -18.66 31.72
C PHE A 246 2.31 -19.26 33.14
N ASP A 247 2.38 -18.39 34.16
CA ASP A 247 2.40 -18.78 35.57
C ASP A 247 1.11 -19.51 36.02
N ASP A 248 0.04 -19.43 35.20
CA ASP A 248 -1.22 -20.15 35.40
C ASP A 248 -1.22 -21.59 34.83
N GLY A 249 -0.06 -22.07 34.34
CA GLY A 249 0.11 -23.40 33.75
C GLY A 249 -0.42 -23.52 32.32
N LYS A 250 -0.99 -22.45 31.73
CA LYS A 250 -1.43 -22.45 30.34
C LYS A 250 -0.25 -22.22 29.41
N ARG A 251 -0.33 -22.86 28.23
CA ARG A 251 0.67 -22.74 27.17
C ARG A 251 0.25 -21.70 26.15
N LEU A 252 1.22 -21.07 25.50
CA LEU A 252 0.98 -20.17 24.38
C LEU A 252 0.26 -20.93 23.25
N GLN A 253 -0.96 -20.51 22.92
CA GLN A 253 -1.66 -20.98 21.74
C GLN A 253 -1.34 -20.05 20.57
N MET A 254 -0.94 -20.62 19.45
CA MET A 254 -0.62 -19.87 18.24
C MET A 254 -1.57 -20.29 17.12
N ILE A 255 -2.05 -19.32 16.36
CA ILE A 255 -2.81 -19.52 15.13
C ILE A 255 -2.01 -18.85 14.02
N VAL A 256 -1.72 -19.60 12.96
CA VAL A 256 -1.06 -19.09 11.76
C VAL A 256 -2.07 -19.18 10.62
N CYS A 257 -2.41 -18.02 10.04
CA CYS A 257 -3.28 -17.95 8.88
C CYS A 257 -2.43 -17.82 7.62
N SER A 258 -2.66 -18.72 6.67
CA SER A 258 -2.01 -18.77 5.38
C SER A 258 -3.09 -18.92 4.31
N ALA A 259 -2.94 -18.22 3.19
CA ALA A 259 -3.80 -18.40 2.03
C ALA A 259 -3.33 -19.60 1.18
N THR A 260 -2.09 -20.06 1.37
CA THR A 260 -1.44 -21.12 0.60
C THR A 260 -0.86 -22.18 1.54
N LEU A 261 -1.71 -23.12 2.00
CA LEU A 261 -1.31 -24.18 2.92
C LEU A 261 -0.14 -25.05 2.39
N HIS A 262 0.07 -25.08 1.07
CA HIS A 262 1.12 -25.86 0.40
C HIS A 262 2.48 -25.17 0.32
N ASN A 263 2.62 -23.94 0.82
CA ASN A 263 3.92 -23.29 0.83
C ASN A 263 4.85 -23.98 1.86
N PHE A 264 5.90 -24.65 1.35
CA PHE A 264 6.85 -25.41 2.15
C PHE A 264 7.50 -24.55 3.25
N ASP A 265 7.71 -23.26 3.02
CA ASP A 265 8.29 -22.38 4.02
C ASP A 265 7.34 -22.08 5.18
N VAL A 266 6.03 -22.04 4.92
CA VAL A 266 4.99 -21.89 5.96
C VAL A 266 4.96 -23.13 6.83
N LYS A 267 4.99 -24.31 6.21
CA LYS A 267 5.05 -25.59 6.92
C LYS A 267 6.30 -25.69 7.80
N LYS A 268 7.47 -25.37 7.24
CA LYS A 268 8.75 -25.37 7.96
C LYS A 268 8.79 -24.32 9.07
N LEU A 269 8.10 -23.19 8.91
CA LEU A 269 7.96 -22.19 9.97
C LEU A 269 7.04 -22.72 11.09
N ALA A 270 5.86 -23.23 10.74
CA ALA A 270 4.88 -23.78 11.68
C ALA A 270 5.47 -24.92 12.52
N GLU A 271 6.17 -25.87 11.91
CA GLU A 271 6.87 -26.95 12.61
C GLU A 271 7.96 -26.44 13.57
N LYS A 272 8.55 -25.28 13.28
CA LYS A 272 9.62 -24.69 14.10
C LYS A 272 9.10 -23.88 15.28
N ILE A 273 7.97 -23.20 15.14
CA ILE A 273 7.45 -22.28 16.17
C ILE A 273 6.25 -22.84 16.94
N MET A 274 5.48 -23.75 16.35
CA MET A 274 4.26 -24.30 16.95
C MET A 274 4.52 -25.66 17.58
N TYR A 275 3.85 -25.95 18.69
CA TYR A 275 3.92 -27.24 19.37
C TYR A 275 2.70 -28.09 18.98
N PHE A 276 2.91 -29.16 18.20
CA PHE A 276 1.85 -30.00 17.61
C PHE A 276 0.74 -29.20 16.90
N PRO A 277 1.07 -28.48 15.80
CA PRO A 277 0.08 -27.71 15.07
C PRO A 277 -1.02 -28.63 14.51
N THR A 278 -2.28 -28.26 14.75
CA THR A 278 -3.42 -28.87 14.05
C THR A 278 -3.66 -28.10 12.77
N TRP A 279 -3.63 -28.82 11.65
CA TRP A 279 -3.86 -28.23 10.34
C TRP A 279 -5.37 -28.16 10.09
N VAL A 280 -5.91 -26.95 10.13
CA VAL A 280 -7.30 -26.69 9.72
C VAL A 280 -7.24 -26.18 8.29
N ASP A 281 -7.46 -27.09 7.35
CA ASP A 281 -7.62 -26.73 5.95
C ASP A 281 -9.11 -26.48 5.69
N LEU A 282 -9.43 -25.26 5.26
CA LEU A 282 -10.79 -24.92 4.83
C LEU A 282 -11.05 -25.38 3.38
N LYS A 283 -10.05 -25.92 2.69
CA LYS A 283 -10.26 -26.62 1.42
C LYS A 283 -11.10 -27.87 1.69
N VAL A 284 -12.22 -27.97 0.99
CA VAL A 284 -12.89 -29.26 0.82
C VAL A 284 -11.89 -30.17 0.09
N LYS A 285 -11.35 -31.18 0.78
CA LYS A 285 -10.51 -32.26 0.23
C LYS A 285 -9.17 -31.86 -0.40
N GLY A 286 -8.49 -30.81 0.09
CA GLY A 286 -7.12 -30.49 -0.37
C GLY A 286 -7.03 -29.92 -1.80
N GLU A 287 -8.17 -29.58 -2.40
CA GLU A 287 -8.28 -28.95 -3.72
C GLU A 287 -8.53 -27.44 -3.57
N ASP A 288 -7.94 -26.62 -4.43
CA ASP A 288 -8.34 -25.21 -4.52
C ASP A 288 -9.79 -25.19 -5.02
N SER A 289 -10.75 -24.92 -4.13
CA SER A 289 -12.17 -24.90 -4.47
C SER A 289 -12.65 -23.47 -4.65
N VAL A 290 -13.41 -23.27 -5.73
CA VAL A 290 -14.14 -22.02 -5.96
C VAL A 290 -15.37 -22.04 -5.04
N PRO A 291 -15.66 -20.97 -4.28
CA PRO A 291 -16.86 -20.93 -3.46
C PRO A 291 -18.12 -21.10 -4.30
N ASP A 292 -19.13 -21.84 -3.80
CA ASP A 292 -20.40 -22.08 -4.50
C ASP A 292 -21.14 -20.78 -4.91
N THR A 293 -20.83 -19.67 -4.24
CA THR A 293 -21.38 -18.34 -4.56
C THR A 293 -20.77 -17.69 -5.81
N VAL A 294 -19.74 -18.31 -6.41
CA VAL A 294 -19.00 -17.79 -7.57
C VAL A 294 -19.26 -18.72 -8.75
N HIS A 295 -20.05 -18.24 -9.71
CA HIS A 295 -20.18 -18.89 -11.00
C HIS A 295 -19.07 -18.38 -11.92
N HIS A 296 -18.24 -19.28 -12.44
CA HIS A 296 -17.15 -18.94 -13.37
C HIS A 296 -17.34 -19.62 -14.71
N VAL A 297 -17.15 -18.88 -15.80
CA VAL A 297 -17.34 -19.36 -17.17
C VAL A 297 -16.18 -18.89 -18.05
N VAL A 298 -15.87 -19.70 -19.07
CA VAL A 298 -14.83 -19.41 -20.05
C VAL A 298 -15.48 -19.12 -21.40
N LEU A 299 -15.02 -18.06 -22.07
CA LEU A 299 -15.38 -17.77 -23.45
C LEU A 299 -14.13 -17.93 -24.30
N ARG A 300 -14.19 -18.89 -25.23
CA ARG A 300 -13.10 -19.18 -26.16
C ARG A 300 -13.11 -18.20 -27.33
N VAL A 301 -12.01 -17.47 -27.50
CA VAL A 301 -11.82 -16.48 -28.56
C VAL A 301 -10.98 -17.13 -29.65
N ASP A 302 -11.62 -17.43 -30.78
CA ASP A 302 -10.94 -17.97 -31.95
C ASP A 302 -11.01 -16.98 -33.14
N PRO A 303 -9.91 -16.28 -33.46
CA PRO A 303 -9.88 -15.33 -34.58
C PRO A 303 -9.99 -15.99 -35.96
N ARG A 304 -9.86 -17.33 -36.03
CA ARG A 304 -10.04 -18.10 -37.28
C ARG A 304 -11.51 -18.29 -37.61
N ASN A 305 -12.37 -18.34 -36.58
CA ASN A 305 -13.81 -18.53 -36.72
C ASN A 305 -14.55 -17.19 -36.72
N ASP A 306 -14.08 -16.21 -35.94
CA ASP A 306 -14.63 -14.87 -35.91
C ASP A 306 -13.82 -13.94 -36.81
N SER A 307 -14.37 -13.58 -37.97
CA SER A 307 -13.74 -12.64 -38.92
C SER A 307 -14.20 -11.18 -38.73
N SER A 308 -14.97 -10.88 -37.67
CA SER A 308 -15.51 -9.53 -37.46
C SER A 308 -14.41 -8.47 -37.36
N TRP A 309 -13.29 -8.80 -36.72
CA TRP A 309 -12.11 -7.95 -36.57
C TRP A 309 -11.56 -7.40 -37.89
N ALA A 310 -11.72 -8.12 -39.01
CA ALA A 310 -11.27 -7.69 -40.34
C ALA A 310 -12.03 -6.45 -40.87
N THR A 311 -13.25 -6.23 -40.38
CA THR A 311 -14.18 -5.21 -40.90
C THR A 311 -14.48 -4.10 -39.90
N LEU A 312 -13.96 -4.20 -38.68
CA LEU A 312 -14.27 -3.24 -37.63
C LEU A 312 -13.54 -1.91 -37.81
N LYS A 313 -14.34 -0.85 -37.99
CA LYS A 313 -13.82 0.53 -38.16
C LYS A 313 -13.44 1.19 -36.84
N ARG A 314 -13.98 0.72 -35.71
CA ARG A 314 -13.74 1.27 -34.37
C ARG A 314 -13.43 0.13 -33.42
N HIS A 315 -12.16 -0.07 -33.13
CA HIS A 315 -11.70 -1.11 -32.22
C HIS A 315 -10.85 -0.49 -31.10
N ILE A 316 -10.54 -1.32 -30.09
CA ILE A 316 -9.64 -0.96 -29.00
C ILE A 316 -8.23 -0.70 -29.55
N THR A 317 -7.54 0.32 -29.05
CA THR A 317 -6.12 0.52 -29.33
C THR A 317 -5.33 -0.62 -28.71
N THR A 318 -4.55 -1.34 -29.52
CA THR A 318 -3.73 -2.46 -29.04
C THR A 318 -2.42 -1.98 -28.40
N ASP A 319 -1.69 -2.90 -27.78
CA ASP A 319 -0.44 -2.67 -27.05
C ASP A 319 0.78 -2.35 -27.94
N GLY A 320 0.59 -2.26 -29.25
CA GLY A 320 1.63 -1.93 -30.23
C GLY A 320 2.68 -3.02 -30.45
N VAL A 321 2.51 -4.23 -29.90
CA VAL A 321 3.43 -5.36 -30.11
C VAL A 321 3.61 -5.67 -31.60
N HIS A 322 2.53 -5.55 -32.35
CA HIS A 322 2.49 -5.84 -33.78
C HIS A 322 2.72 -4.63 -34.68
N ALA A 323 3.09 -3.47 -34.12
CA ALA A 323 3.27 -2.23 -34.89
C ALA A 323 4.37 -2.30 -35.98
N LYS A 324 5.31 -3.26 -35.85
CA LYS A 324 6.39 -3.52 -36.82
C LYS A 324 6.17 -4.77 -37.65
N ASP A 325 5.09 -5.52 -37.39
CA ASP A 325 4.78 -6.76 -38.07
C ASP A 325 3.96 -6.44 -39.34
N ASN A 326 4.21 -7.17 -40.44
CA ASN A 326 3.46 -6.98 -41.69
C ASN A 326 2.13 -7.75 -41.62
N LEU A 327 1.13 -7.14 -40.98
CA LEU A 327 -0.19 -7.75 -40.79
C LEU A 327 -0.97 -7.80 -42.11
N ASN A 328 -1.46 -8.99 -42.48
CA ASN A 328 -2.28 -9.18 -43.67
C ASN A 328 -3.54 -9.98 -43.35
N VAL A 329 -4.69 -9.29 -43.39
CA VAL A 329 -6.00 -9.87 -43.11
C VAL A 329 -6.36 -11.00 -44.08
N ARG A 330 -5.84 -10.98 -45.33
CA ARG A 330 -6.14 -11.99 -46.35
C ARG A 330 -5.27 -13.26 -46.23
N GLN A 331 -4.13 -13.17 -45.54
CA GLN A 331 -3.21 -14.28 -45.28
C GLN A 331 -2.83 -14.26 -43.81
N PRO A 332 -3.65 -14.86 -42.93
CA PRO A 332 -3.47 -14.74 -41.50
C PRO A 332 -2.19 -15.45 -41.04
N THR A 333 -1.16 -14.66 -40.73
CA THR A 333 0.03 -15.12 -40.01
C THR A 333 -0.28 -15.25 -38.51
N PRO A 334 0.55 -15.97 -37.72
CA PRO A 334 0.40 -16.02 -36.27
C PRO A 334 0.30 -14.63 -35.61
N GLU A 335 1.07 -13.66 -36.10
CA GLU A 335 1.03 -12.26 -35.63
C GLU A 335 -0.29 -11.57 -35.97
N THR A 336 -0.83 -11.83 -37.16
CA THR A 336 -2.14 -11.31 -37.58
C THR A 336 -3.26 -11.89 -36.71
N LEU A 337 -3.21 -13.18 -36.41
CA LEU A 337 -4.18 -13.84 -35.52
C LEU A 337 -4.07 -13.32 -34.08
N SER A 338 -2.85 -13.07 -33.60
CA SER A 338 -2.60 -12.49 -32.27
C SER A 338 -3.18 -11.06 -32.16
N GLU A 339 -2.97 -10.20 -33.15
CA GLU A 339 -3.58 -8.86 -33.16
C GLU A 339 -5.11 -8.94 -33.22
N ALA A 340 -5.65 -9.86 -34.03
CA ALA A 340 -7.08 -10.10 -34.14
C ALA A 340 -7.72 -10.48 -32.80
N VAL A 341 -7.08 -11.35 -32.00
CA VAL A 341 -7.57 -11.73 -30.67
C VAL A 341 -7.73 -10.52 -29.76
N LYS A 342 -6.73 -9.62 -29.73
CA LYS A 342 -6.78 -8.41 -28.89
C LYS A 342 -7.95 -7.52 -29.26
N ILE A 343 -8.24 -7.38 -30.55
CA ILE A 343 -9.38 -6.62 -31.07
C ILE A 343 -10.70 -7.28 -30.66
N ILE A 344 -10.86 -8.58 -30.92
CA ILE A 344 -12.08 -9.34 -30.62
C ILE A 344 -12.38 -9.31 -29.11
N LYS A 345 -11.36 -9.50 -28.26
CA LYS A 345 -11.50 -9.43 -26.79
C LYS A 345 -12.09 -8.08 -26.36
N GLY A 346 -11.63 -6.98 -26.93
CA GLY A 346 -12.17 -5.64 -26.67
C GLY A 346 -13.67 -5.52 -26.97
N GLU A 347 -14.12 -6.09 -28.09
CA GLU A 347 -15.55 -6.10 -28.45
C GLU A 347 -16.38 -7.05 -27.60
N LEU A 348 -15.84 -8.22 -27.27
CA LEU A 348 -16.52 -9.20 -26.44
C LEU A 348 -16.81 -8.65 -25.05
N ILE A 349 -15.94 -7.80 -24.49
CA ILE A 349 -16.20 -7.09 -23.23
C ILE A 349 -17.45 -6.21 -23.36
N VAL A 350 -17.57 -5.44 -24.45
CA VAL A 350 -18.73 -4.57 -24.69
C VAL A 350 -20.01 -5.41 -24.88
N LYS A 351 -19.92 -6.52 -25.63
CA LYS A 351 -21.02 -7.47 -25.81
C LYS A 351 -21.44 -8.09 -24.46
N ALA A 352 -20.49 -8.50 -23.62
CA ALA A 352 -20.75 -9.05 -22.29
C ALA A 352 -21.49 -8.05 -21.40
N ILE A 353 -21.00 -6.80 -21.33
CA ILE A 353 -21.60 -5.74 -20.53
C ILE A 353 -23.06 -5.49 -20.94
N ASN A 354 -23.33 -5.48 -22.24
CA ASN A 354 -24.68 -5.23 -22.76
C ASN A 354 -25.62 -6.43 -22.59
N ALA A 355 -25.16 -7.64 -22.92
CA ALA A 355 -25.95 -8.85 -22.84
C ALA A 355 -26.38 -9.16 -21.41
N LEU A 356 -25.44 -9.00 -20.46
CA LEU A 356 -25.66 -9.29 -19.04
C LEU A 356 -26.15 -8.07 -18.24
N LYS A 357 -26.30 -6.90 -18.90
CA LYS A 357 -26.70 -5.62 -18.29
C LYS A 357 -25.94 -5.33 -16.99
N MET A 358 -24.62 -5.44 -17.06
CA MET A 358 -23.77 -5.31 -15.88
C MET A 358 -23.90 -3.92 -15.24
N ASP A 359 -24.20 -3.90 -13.93
CA ASP A 359 -24.34 -2.71 -13.12
C ASP A 359 -22.99 -2.25 -12.55
N GLN A 360 -22.20 -3.18 -12.02
CA GLN A 360 -20.87 -2.93 -11.50
C GLN A 360 -19.96 -4.14 -11.69
N GLY A 361 -18.70 -3.92 -12.10
CA GLY A 361 -17.76 -5.02 -12.34
C GLY A 361 -16.30 -4.65 -12.18
N ILE A 362 -15.45 -5.67 -11.99
CA ILE A 362 -14.00 -5.53 -12.05
C ILE A 362 -13.49 -6.21 -13.32
N ILE A 363 -12.62 -5.53 -14.06
CA ILE A 363 -12.00 -6.05 -15.27
C ILE A 363 -10.50 -6.21 -15.02
N PHE A 364 -10.01 -7.44 -15.14
CA PHE A 364 -8.60 -7.75 -14.97
C PHE A 364 -7.87 -7.76 -16.31
N CYS A 365 -6.78 -7.01 -16.38
CA CYS A 365 -5.85 -7.02 -17.50
C CYS A 365 -4.45 -7.41 -17.01
N ARG A 366 -3.64 -7.99 -17.90
CA ARG A 366 -2.27 -8.40 -17.59
C ARG A 366 -1.34 -7.20 -17.47
N THR A 367 -1.36 -6.29 -18.44
CA THR A 367 -0.44 -5.14 -18.46
C THR A 367 -1.13 -3.83 -18.10
N LYS A 368 -0.31 -2.86 -17.66
CA LYS A 368 -0.76 -1.50 -17.32
C LYS A 368 -1.26 -0.74 -18.57
N LEU A 369 -0.60 -0.97 -19.70
CA LEU A 369 -0.95 -0.36 -20.98
C LEU A 369 -2.33 -0.85 -21.46
N ASP A 370 -2.61 -2.13 -21.31
CA ASP A 370 -3.93 -2.69 -21.64
C ASP A 370 -5.03 -2.09 -20.78
N CYS A 371 -4.76 -1.83 -19.49
CA CYS A 371 -5.70 -1.14 -18.62
C CYS A 371 -6.05 0.26 -19.14
N ASP A 372 -5.05 1.03 -19.53
CA ASP A 372 -5.22 2.41 -20.03
C ASP A 372 -5.93 2.43 -21.39
N ASN A 373 -5.56 1.52 -22.29
CA ASN A 373 -6.19 1.38 -23.61
C ASN A 373 -7.66 0.99 -23.49
N LEU A 374 -7.99 0.05 -22.59
CA LEU A 374 -9.36 -0.37 -22.34
C LEU A 374 -10.19 0.72 -21.67
N GLU A 375 -9.60 1.47 -20.73
CA GLU A 375 -10.23 2.63 -20.11
C GLU A 375 -10.62 3.67 -21.16
N ALA A 376 -9.69 4.03 -22.05
CA ALA A 376 -9.93 4.99 -23.11
C ALA A 376 -11.02 4.50 -24.08
N TYR A 377 -10.95 3.22 -24.48
CA TYR A 377 -11.91 2.62 -25.41
C TYR A 377 -13.35 2.62 -24.87
N LEU A 378 -13.56 2.11 -23.66
CA LEU A 378 -14.88 2.05 -23.03
C LEU A 378 -15.45 3.45 -22.75
N ASN A 379 -14.61 4.37 -22.25
CA ASN A 379 -15.05 5.74 -22.00
C ASN A 379 -15.43 6.48 -23.30
N ASN A 380 -14.67 6.28 -24.39
CA ASN A 380 -14.98 6.88 -25.68
C ASN A 380 -16.31 6.34 -26.27
N LEU A 381 -16.56 5.03 -26.16
CA LEU A 381 -17.82 4.43 -26.62
C LEU A 381 -19.04 4.99 -25.91
N GLY A 382 -18.91 5.33 -24.63
CA GLY A 382 -20.02 5.84 -23.81
C GLY A 382 -20.20 7.36 -23.79
N GLY A 383 -19.57 8.09 -24.72
CA GLY A 383 -19.70 9.55 -24.84
C GLY A 383 -18.74 10.35 -23.96
N GLY A 384 -17.65 9.72 -23.49
CA GLY A 384 -16.53 10.35 -22.80
C GLY A 384 -16.53 10.18 -21.27
N PRO A 385 -15.38 10.43 -20.62
CA PRO A 385 -15.19 10.23 -19.17
C PRO A 385 -15.95 11.24 -18.31
N LYS A 386 -16.43 12.35 -18.90
CA LYS A 386 -17.21 13.39 -18.21
C LYS A 386 -18.72 13.21 -18.32
N ASN A 387 -19.19 12.21 -19.07
CA ASN A 387 -20.62 11.94 -19.20
C ASN A 387 -21.10 11.08 -18.01
N PRO A 388 -21.90 11.61 -17.07
CA PRO A 388 -22.39 10.84 -15.92
C PRO A 388 -23.37 9.73 -16.31
N LYS A 389 -23.93 9.77 -17.53
CA LYS A 389 -24.80 8.71 -18.08
C LYS A 389 -24.05 7.68 -18.92
N ASN A 390 -22.72 7.70 -18.90
CA ASN A 390 -21.91 6.74 -19.65
C ASN A 390 -22.20 5.31 -19.14
N PRO A 391 -22.78 4.42 -19.99
CA PRO A 391 -23.13 3.06 -19.58
C PRO A 391 -21.88 2.18 -19.36
N TYR A 392 -20.73 2.59 -19.89
CA TYR A 392 -19.42 1.94 -19.81
C TYR A 392 -18.43 2.73 -18.96
N SER A 393 -18.90 3.58 -18.05
CA SER A 393 -18.02 4.40 -17.19
C SER A 393 -17.01 3.51 -16.45
N CYS A 394 -15.73 3.77 -16.68
CA CYS A 394 -14.66 2.95 -16.13
C CYS A 394 -13.49 3.80 -15.65
N VAL A 395 -12.78 3.25 -14.67
CA VAL A 395 -11.55 3.83 -14.11
C VAL A 395 -10.48 2.75 -14.03
N CYS A 396 -9.23 3.12 -14.30
CA CYS A 396 -8.09 2.23 -14.19
C CYS A 396 -7.39 2.33 -12.81
N LEU A 397 -6.81 1.22 -12.37
CA LEU A 397 -6.02 1.11 -11.16
C LEU A 397 -4.83 0.19 -11.41
N HIS A 398 -3.65 0.79 -11.59
CA HIS A 398 -2.39 0.10 -11.80
C HIS A 398 -1.22 0.87 -11.15
N GLY A 399 -0.04 0.24 -11.09
CA GLY A 399 1.12 0.75 -10.35
C GLY A 399 1.76 2.04 -10.88
N ASP A 400 1.48 2.43 -12.13
CA ASP A 400 2.03 3.66 -12.73
C ASP A 400 1.15 4.90 -12.48
N ARG A 401 -0.07 4.72 -11.97
CA ARG A 401 -0.92 5.84 -11.53
C ARG A 401 -0.42 6.41 -10.23
N LYS A 402 -0.55 7.74 -10.09
CA LYS A 402 -0.12 8.42 -8.87
C LYS A 402 -0.95 7.94 -7.66
N PRO A 403 -0.39 7.88 -6.44
CA PRO A 403 -1.13 7.38 -5.27
C PRO A 403 -2.46 8.09 -5.02
N HIS A 404 -2.52 9.41 -5.22
CA HIS A 404 -3.75 10.18 -5.08
C HIS A 404 -4.81 9.81 -6.13
N GLU A 405 -4.40 9.60 -7.39
CA GLU A 405 -5.27 9.15 -8.47
C GLU A 405 -5.83 7.76 -8.17
N ARG A 406 -5.00 6.86 -7.64
CA ARG A 406 -5.43 5.51 -7.23
C ARG A 406 -6.51 5.55 -6.14
N LYS A 407 -6.33 6.39 -5.10
CA LYS A 407 -7.33 6.55 -4.03
C LYS A 407 -8.63 7.14 -4.60
N ALA A 408 -8.53 8.20 -5.40
CA ALA A 408 -9.68 8.84 -6.02
C ALA A 408 -10.45 7.91 -6.97
N ASN A 409 -9.77 7.14 -7.81
CA ASN A 409 -10.39 6.17 -8.72
C ASN A 409 -11.09 5.04 -7.94
N LEU A 410 -10.46 4.54 -6.88
CA LEU A 410 -11.07 3.55 -6.02
C LEU A 410 -12.31 4.09 -5.30
N GLU A 411 -12.27 5.33 -4.83
CA GLU A 411 -13.42 6.00 -4.20
C GLU A 411 -14.57 6.19 -5.19
N LYS A 412 -14.28 6.65 -6.42
CA LYS A 412 -15.30 6.76 -7.48
C LYS A 412 -16.00 5.44 -7.76
N PHE A 413 -15.25 4.34 -7.81
CA PHE A 413 -15.81 3.01 -7.97
C PHE A 413 -16.63 2.56 -6.74
N LYS A 414 -16.14 2.81 -5.52
CA LYS A 414 -16.85 2.45 -4.29
C LYS A 414 -18.16 3.20 -4.10
N VAL A 415 -18.23 4.45 -4.52
CA VAL A 415 -19.43 5.30 -4.45
C VAL A 415 -20.38 5.01 -5.63
N GLY A 416 -19.97 4.19 -6.61
CA GLY A 416 -20.78 3.85 -7.79
C GLY A 416 -20.83 4.95 -8.85
N GLN A 417 -19.93 5.94 -8.80
CA GLN A 417 -19.80 6.97 -9.85
C GLN A 417 -19.22 6.38 -11.14
N CYS A 418 -18.47 5.29 -11.03
CA CYS A 418 -17.98 4.52 -12.17
C CYS A 418 -18.41 3.06 -12.00
N LYS A 419 -18.91 2.46 -13.08
CA LYS A 419 -19.44 1.09 -13.07
C LYS A 419 -18.34 0.04 -13.12
N PHE A 420 -17.25 0.30 -13.83
CA PHE A 420 -16.19 -0.69 -14.03
C PHE A 420 -14.85 -0.22 -13.46
N LEU A 421 -14.15 -1.12 -12.77
CA LEU A 421 -12.79 -0.91 -12.31
C LEU A 421 -11.85 -1.81 -13.11
N ILE A 422 -10.95 -1.22 -13.88
CA ILE A 422 -9.95 -1.95 -14.67
C ILE A 422 -8.65 -2.00 -13.87
N CYS A 423 -8.07 -3.18 -13.65
CA CYS A 423 -6.87 -3.29 -12.83
C CYS A 423 -5.94 -4.44 -13.23
N THR A 424 -4.69 -4.35 -12.75
CA THR A 424 -3.71 -5.44 -12.79
C THR A 424 -3.66 -6.19 -11.46
N ASP A 425 -3.09 -7.40 -11.46
CA ASP A 425 -2.98 -8.25 -10.26
C ASP A 425 -2.34 -7.54 -9.07
N VAL A 426 -1.20 -6.89 -9.31
CA VAL A 426 -0.45 -6.15 -8.28
C VAL A 426 -1.31 -5.05 -7.65
N ALA A 427 -2.13 -4.40 -8.48
CA ALA A 427 -2.92 -3.27 -8.08
C ALA A 427 -4.17 -3.70 -7.32
N ALA A 428 -4.75 -4.85 -7.66
CA ALA A 428 -5.93 -5.42 -7.03
C ALA A 428 -5.65 -6.11 -5.68
N ARG A 429 -4.42 -6.58 -5.44
CA ARG A 429 -4.02 -7.17 -4.17
C ARG A 429 -4.14 -6.15 -3.03
N GLY A 430 -4.95 -6.48 -2.02
CA GLY A 430 -5.19 -5.62 -0.86
C GLY A 430 -6.28 -4.56 -1.04
N ILE A 431 -6.96 -4.53 -2.19
CA ILE A 431 -8.16 -3.72 -2.32
C ILE A 431 -9.32 -4.44 -1.61
N ASP A 432 -9.84 -3.81 -0.55
CA ASP A 432 -11.09 -4.21 0.10
C ASP A 432 -12.28 -3.57 -0.65
N ILE A 433 -12.81 -4.33 -1.61
CA ILE A 433 -14.08 -4.07 -2.30
C ILE A 433 -15.01 -5.23 -1.95
N LYS A 434 -16.20 -4.92 -1.44
CA LYS A 434 -17.19 -5.92 -1.01
C LYS A 434 -18.06 -6.35 -2.19
N GLY A 435 -18.10 -7.66 -2.48
CA GLY A 435 -19.19 -8.36 -3.16
C GLY A 435 -19.62 -7.78 -4.52
N VAL A 436 -18.66 -7.56 -5.42
CA VAL A 436 -18.97 -7.12 -6.80
C VAL A 436 -19.71 -8.25 -7.53
N PRO A 437 -20.76 -7.95 -8.32
CA PRO A 437 -21.54 -8.99 -8.99
C PRO A 437 -20.83 -9.59 -10.21
N PHE A 438 -19.99 -8.83 -10.90
CA PHE A 438 -19.33 -9.27 -12.12
C PHE A 438 -17.80 -9.09 -12.06
N VAL A 439 -17.07 -10.09 -12.55
CA VAL A 439 -15.64 -10.01 -12.88
C VAL A 439 -15.45 -10.45 -14.32
N ILE A 440 -14.64 -9.71 -15.07
CA ILE A 440 -14.19 -10.09 -16.40
C ILE A 440 -12.67 -10.19 -16.38
N GLN A 441 -12.12 -11.33 -16.79
CA GLN A 441 -10.69 -11.51 -17.01
C GLN A 441 -10.43 -11.41 -18.52
N VAL A 442 -9.80 -10.32 -18.95
CA VAL A 442 -9.48 -10.09 -20.37
C VAL A 442 -8.34 -10.99 -20.82
N THR A 443 -7.41 -11.23 -19.91
CA THR A 443 -6.26 -12.12 -20.10
C THR A 443 -6.17 -12.98 -18.86
N LEU A 444 -5.87 -14.27 -19.02
CA LEU A 444 -5.61 -15.13 -17.85
C LEU A 444 -4.38 -14.64 -17.08
N PRO A 445 -4.27 -14.96 -15.77
CA PRO A 445 -3.09 -14.61 -14.99
C PRO A 445 -1.90 -15.51 -15.35
N ASP A 446 -0.69 -14.97 -15.24
CA ASP A 446 0.56 -15.72 -15.46
C ASP A 446 0.77 -16.87 -14.46
N GLU A 447 0.15 -16.77 -13.28
CA GLU A 447 0.20 -17.82 -12.25
C GLU A 447 -1.21 -18.31 -11.95
N LYS A 448 -1.43 -19.63 -11.96
CA LYS A 448 -2.72 -20.25 -11.66
C LYS A 448 -3.33 -19.86 -10.31
N ALA A 449 -2.52 -19.66 -9.27
CA ALA A 449 -2.99 -19.21 -7.96
C ALA A 449 -3.70 -17.85 -8.01
N ASN A 450 -3.29 -16.95 -8.91
CA ASN A 450 -3.92 -15.64 -9.08
C ASN A 450 -5.31 -15.73 -9.71
N TYR A 451 -5.62 -16.83 -10.41
CA TYR A 451 -6.96 -17.05 -10.97
C TYR A 451 -8.02 -17.07 -9.86
N VAL A 452 -7.79 -17.87 -8.82
CA VAL A 452 -8.69 -17.98 -7.66
C VAL A 452 -8.82 -16.64 -6.94
N HIS A 453 -7.71 -15.90 -6.80
CA HIS A 453 -7.72 -14.56 -6.19
C HIS A 453 -8.50 -13.50 -6.98
N ARG A 454 -8.53 -13.61 -8.32
CA ARG A 454 -9.29 -12.72 -9.21
C ARG A 454 -10.79 -13.01 -9.13
N ILE A 455 -11.18 -14.27 -9.27
CA ILE A 455 -12.60 -14.67 -9.21
C ILE A 455 -13.15 -14.52 -7.78
N GLY A 456 -12.33 -14.68 -6.74
CA GLY A 456 -12.72 -14.43 -5.34
C GLY A 456 -13.03 -12.96 -5.01
N ARG A 457 -12.97 -12.05 -5.99
CA ARG A 457 -13.48 -10.67 -5.89
C ARG A 457 -14.99 -10.57 -6.11
N VAL A 458 -15.60 -11.60 -6.71
CA VAL A 458 -17.05 -11.76 -6.77
C VAL A 458 -17.54 -12.72 -5.70
N GLY A 459 -18.86 -12.72 -5.44
CA GLY A 459 -19.51 -13.70 -4.55
C GLY A 459 -19.07 -13.58 -3.09
N ARG A 460 -19.76 -12.74 -2.31
CA ARG A 460 -19.62 -12.67 -0.84
C ARG A 460 -20.98 -12.45 -0.17
N ALA A 461 -21.23 -13.19 0.92
CA ALA A 461 -22.30 -12.99 1.91
C ALA A 461 -23.66 -12.56 1.31
N ASP A 462 -24.33 -13.47 0.58
CA ASP A 462 -25.74 -13.38 0.09
C ASP A 462 -25.98 -13.05 -1.40
N ARG A 463 -24.93 -12.95 -2.24
CA ARG A 463 -25.08 -12.71 -3.69
C ARG A 463 -24.22 -13.63 -4.54
N MET A 464 -24.84 -14.20 -5.58
CA MET A 464 -24.13 -14.94 -6.63
C MET A 464 -23.32 -13.96 -7.48
N GLY A 465 -22.04 -14.27 -7.65
CA GLY A 465 -21.12 -13.55 -8.51
C GLY A 465 -20.88 -14.30 -9.81
N LEU A 466 -20.69 -13.58 -10.92
CA LEU A 466 -20.32 -14.16 -12.21
C LEU A 466 -18.91 -13.69 -12.61
N ALA A 467 -18.01 -14.65 -12.84
CA ALA A 467 -16.67 -14.41 -13.37
C ALA A 467 -16.56 -14.95 -14.80
N ILE A 468 -16.23 -14.09 -15.76
CA ILE A 468 -16.08 -14.44 -17.17
C ILE A 468 -14.60 -14.35 -17.53
N SER A 469 -14.03 -15.44 -18.04
CA SER A 469 -12.65 -15.49 -18.49
C SER A 469 -12.60 -15.59 -20.01
N LEU A 470 -12.00 -14.60 -20.67
CA LEU A 470 -11.77 -14.62 -22.12
C LEU A 470 -10.46 -15.38 -22.38
N VAL A 471 -10.52 -16.47 -23.14
CA VAL A 471 -9.36 -17.35 -23.41
C VAL A 471 -9.13 -17.46 -24.90
N SER A 472 -7.95 -17.07 -25.36
CA SER A 472 -7.53 -17.19 -26.75
C SER A 472 -7.25 -18.63 -27.13
N CYS A 473 -7.82 -19.09 -28.25
CA CYS A 473 -7.52 -20.41 -28.83
C CYS A 473 -6.19 -20.45 -29.61
N VAL A 474 -5.56 -19.30 -29.82
CA VAL A 474 -4.26 -19.17 -30.49
C VAL A 474 -3.26 -18.46 -29.58
N PRO A 475 -1.96 -18.77 -29.67
CA PRO A 475 -0.96 -18.04 -28.89
C PRO A 475 -0.97 -16.54 -29.22
N GLU A 476 -0.92 -15.70 -28.19
CA GLU A 476 -0.86 -14.25 -28.32
C GLU A 476 0.57 -13.76 -28.11
N LYS A 477 1.06 -12.87 -28.96
CA LYS A 477 2.36 -12.20 -28.77
C LYS A 477 2.16 -11.02 -27.82
N VAL A 478 2.85 -11.04 -26.70
CA VAL A 478 2.65 -10.10 -25.59
C VAL A 478 3.98 -9.60 -25.03
N TRP A 479 3.97 -8.42 -24.40
CA TRP A 479 5.12 -7.88 -23.69
C TRP A 479 5.45 -8.70 -22.43
N PHE A 480 6.73 -8.99 -22.18
CA PHE A 480 7.23 -9.70 -20.99
C PHE A 480 8.36 -8.96 -20.27
N HIS A 481 9.20 -8.22 -21.01
CA HIS A 481 10.27 -7.36 -20.45
C HIS A 481 11.22 -8.04 -19.44
N SER A 482 11.58 -9.31 -19.63
CA SER A 482 12.48 -10.05 -18.72
C SER A 482 13.87 -9.41 -18.58
N ASN A 483 14.51 -9.05 -19.70
CA ASN A 483 15.88 -8.51 -19.74
C ASN A 483 15.91 -7.07 -20.28
N CYS A 484 14.90 -6.27 -19.95
CA CYS A 484 14.77 -4.91 -20.47
C CYS A 484 15.44 -3.88 -19.53
N ASN A 485 16.45 -3.16 -20.04
CA ASN A 485 17.15 -2.11 -19.27
C ASN A 485 16.23 -0.97 -18.78
N THR A 486 15.09 -0.74 -19.45
CA THR A 486 14.13 0.30 -19.07
C THR A 486 12.97 -0.21 -18.22
N GLY A 487 12.95 -1.52 -17.91
CA GLY A 487 11.84 -2.15 -17.20
C GLY A 487 10.48 -1.96 -17.89
N GLY A 488 10.49 -1.87 -19.22
CA GLY A 488 9.29 -1.69 -20.06
C GLY A 488 8.82 -0.25 -20.29
N ARG A 489 9.44 0.77 -19.67
CA ARG A 489 9.08 2.17 -19.97
C ARG A 489 9.64 2.59 -21.33
N GLY A 490 8.75 2.88 -22.28
CA GLY A 490 9.11 3.32 -23.63
C GLY A 490 9.87 2.26 -24.45
N CYS A 491 9.63 0.97 -24.19
CA CYS A 491 10.25 -0.12 -24.94
C CYS A 491 9.57 -0.31 -26.30
N PHE A 492 10.36 -0.44 -27.37
CA PHE A 492 9.87 -0.68 -28.74
C PHE A 492 10.50 -1.95 -29.37
N ASN A 493 11.14 -2.80 -28.57
CA ASN A 493 11.80 -4.02 -29.03
C ASN A 493 10.80 -5.20 -29.06
N THR A 494 10.03 -5.29 -30.15
CA THR A 494 8.95 -6.26 -30.36
C THR A 494 9.42 -7.68 -30.69
N ARG A 495 10.74 -7.93 -30.67
CA ARG A 495 11.30 -9.28 -30.91
C ARG A 495 11.01 -10.20 -29.72
N LEU A 496 11.10 -11.50 -29.95
CA LEU A 496 10.96 -12.50 -28.90
C LEU A 496 12.14 -12.47 -27.93
N THR A 497 11.92 -12.81 -26.66
CA THR A 497 12.97 -12.85 -25.63
C THR A 497 14.12 -13.79 -26.01
N ASP A 498 13.83 -14.89 -26.70
CA ASP A 498 14.80 -15.90 -27.12
C ASP A 498 15.84 -15.35 -28.09
N VAL A 499 15.51 -14.26 -28.80
CA VAL A 499 16.38 -13.55 -29.73
C VAL A 499 16.79 -12.16 -29.20
N GLY A 500 16.77 -11.97 -27.87
CA GLY A 500 17.16 -10.71 -27.22
C GLY A 500 16.11 -9.59 -27.33
N GLY A 501 14.85 -9.96 -27.50
CA GLY A 501 13.70 -9.07 -27.53
C GLY A 501 12.99 -8.89 -26.19
N CYS A 502 11.78 -8.33 -26.21
CA CYS A 502 10.98 -8.08 -25.00
C CYS A 502 9.56 -8.70 -25.04
N CYS A 503 9.25 -9.51 -26.05
CA CYS A 503 7.97 -10.19 -26.22
C CYS A 503 8.09 -11.70 -26.01
N ILE A 504 6.99 -12.35 -25.65
CA ILE A 504 6.84 -13.81 -25.63
C ILE A 504 5.55 -14.20 -26.35
N TRP A 505 5.46 -15.47 -26.75
CA TRP A 505 4.19 -16.09 -27.10
C TRP A 505 3.52 -16.60 -25.83
N TYR A 506 2.27 -16.21 -25.65
CA TYR A 506 1.48 -16.47 -24.47
C TYR A 506 0.32 -17.38 -24.82
N ASN A 507 0.33 -18.57 -24.24
CA ASN A 507 -0.61 -19.63 -24.56
C ASN A 507 -1.68 -19.75 -23.46
N GLU A 508 -2.78 -19.04 -23.63
CA GLU A 508 -3.86 -19.04 -22.64
C GLU A 508 -4.56 -20.40 -22.51
N MET A 509 -4.54 -21.24 -23.55
CA MET A 509 -5.14 -22.58 -23.48
C MET A 509 -4.37 -23.50 -22.52
N GLU A 510 -3.05 -23.36 -22.47
CA GLU A 510 -2.18 -24.12 -21.55
C GLU A 510 -2.41 -23.69 -20.11
N ILE A 511 -2.48 -22.37 -19.88
CA ILE A 511 -2.81 -21.81 -18.55
C ILE A 511 -4.22 -22.23 -18.11
N LEU A 512 -5.19 -22.25 -19.04
CA LEU A 512 -6.52 -22.74 -18.74
C LEU A 512 -6.48 -24.21 -18.30
N ALA A 513 -5.73 -25.07 -19.00
CA ALA A 513 -5.58 -26.47 -18.64
C ALA A 513 -4.95 -26.63 -17.24
N GLU A 514 -3.92 -25.84 -16.92
CA GLU A 514 -3.32 -25.83 -15.57
C GLU A 514 -4.29 -25.37 -14.48
N VAL A 515 -5.18 -24.42 -14.80
CA VAL A 515 -6.23 -23.95 -13.89
C VAL A 515 -7.31 -25.02 -13.70
N GLU A 516 -7.76 -25.68 -14.76
CA GLU A 516 -8.73 -26.77 -14.70
C GLU A 516 -8.17 -27.97 -13.91
N GLU A 517 -6.88 -28.28 -14.08
CA GLU A 517 -6.17 -29.29 -13.29
C GLU A 517 -6.10 -28.89 -11.81
N MET A 518 -5.76 -27.63 -11.51
CA MET A 518 -5.68 -27.12 -10.14
C MET A 518 -7.04 -27.14 -9.43
N LEU A 519 -8.12 -26.83 -10.14
CA LEU A 519 -9.49 -26.84 -9.61
C LEU A 519 -10.13 -28.24 -9.66
N ASN A 520 -9.47 -29.20 -10.30
CA ASN A 520 -9.99 -30.54 -10.59
C ASN A 520 -11.40 -30.51 -11.22
N CYS A 521 -11.67 -29.53 -12.08
CA CYS A 521 -12.94 -29.36 -12.77
C CYS A 521 -12.76 -28.71 -14.14
N THR A 522 -13.55 -29.14 -15.12
CA THR A 522 -13.65 -28.45 -16.40
C THR A 522 -14.57 -27.24 -16.27
N ILE A 523 -14.10 -26.06 -16.66
CA ILE A 523 -14.88 -24.83 -16.52
C ILE A 523 -15.90 -24.77 -17.66
N GLN A 524 -17.13 -24.38 -17.34
CA GLN A 524 -18.18 -24.25 -18.35
C GLN A 524 -17.76 -23.25 -19.43
N THR A 525 -17.80 -23.70 -20.69
CA THR A 525 -17.51 -22.85 -21.84
C THR A 525 -18.81 -22.25 -22.37
N ILE A 526 -18.83 -20.93 -22.59
CA ILE A 526 -19.97 -20.20 -23.15
C ILE A 526 -19.66 -19.66 -24.55
N ASP A 527 -20.73 -19.39 -25.32
CA ASP A 527 -20.64 -18.79 -26.64
C ASP A 527 -20.56 -17.25 -26.59
N SER A 528 -20.32 -16.63 -27.75
CA SER A 528 -20.27 -15.17 -27.90
C SER A 528 -21.61 -14.46 -27.71
N ASN A 529 -22.71 -15.21 -27.54
CA ASN A 529 -24.02 -14.67 -27.19
C ASN A 529 -24.21 -14.54 -25.68
N PHE A 530 -23.24 -14.97 -24.87
CA PHE A 530 -23.29 -14.93 -23.41
C PHE A 530 -24.55 -15.62 -22.84
N LYS A 531 -25.01 -16.68 -23.51
CA LYS A 531 -26.09 -17.53 -23.00
C LYS A 531 -25.51 -18.46 -21.93
N ILE A 532 -25.78 -18.13 -20.68
CA ILE A 532 -25.36 -18.94 -19.54
C ILE A 532 -26.46 -19.97 -19.29
N GLU A 533 -26.14 -21.26 -19.46
CA GLU A 533 -27.09 -22.33 -19.17
C GLU A 533 -27.39 -22.33 -17.66
N VAL A 534 -28.68 -22.23 -17.33
CA VAL A 534 -29.15 -22.26 -15.95
C VAL A 534 -29.23 -23.73 -15.53
N ASN A 535 -28.34 -24.17 -14.65
CA ASN A 535 -28.44 -25.52 -14.07
C ASN A 535 -29.76 -25.66 -13.29
N GLU A 536 -30.41 -26.83 -13.39
CA GLU A 536 -31.71 -27.16 -12.76
C GLU A 536 -31.76 -26.93 -11.24
N PHE A 537 -30.60 -26.77 -10.59
CA PHE A 537 -30.46 -26.51 -9.16
C PHE A 537 -30.70 -25.05 -8.75
N ASP A 538 -30.69 -24.09 -9.69
CA ASP A 538 -30.52 -22.66 -9.38
C ASP A 538 -31.61 -21.80 -10.06
N GLY A 539 -32.87 -22.05 -9.69
CA GLY A 539 -34.04 -21.33 -10.19
C GLY A 539 -33.83 -19.81 -10.31
N LYS A 540 -34.07 -19.26 -11.51
CA LYS A 540 -33.98 -17.83 -11.89
C LYS A 540 -32.97 -17.00 -11.06
N VAL A 541 -31.70 -17.39 -11.04
CA VAL A 541 -30.65 -16.56 -10.46
C VAL A 541 -30.41 -15.35 -11.35
N VAL A 542 -30.85 -14.19 -10.88
CA VAL A 542 -30.43 -12.89 -11.44
C VAL A 542 -29.14 -12.50 -10.73
N TYR A 543 -28.01 -12.59 -11.43
CA TYR A 543 -26.72 -12.12 -10.91
C TYR A 543 -26.83 -10.66 -10.44
N GLY A 544 -26.33 -10.36 -9.24
CA GLY A 544 -26.43 -9.04 -8.62
C GLY A 544 -27.67 -8.78 -7.75
N GLN A 545 -28.71 -9.63 -7.78
CA GLN A 545 -29.83 -9.56 -6.83
C GLN A 545 -29.58 -10.39 -5.56
N LYS A 546 -30.05 -9.92 -4.40
CA LYS A 546 -30.03 -10.72 -3.15
C LYS A 546 -30.98 -11.90 -3.31
N LYS A 547 -30.56 -13.13 -2.95
CA LYS A 547 -31.50 -14.27 -2.85
C LYS A 547 -32.64 -13.88 -1.90
N GLN A 548 -33.89 -14.14 -2.28
CA GLN A 548 -35.03 -13.98 -1.37
C GLN A 548 -34.79 -14.88 -0.15
N ALA A 549 -34.95 -14.29 1.04
CA ALA A 549 -34.77 -14.98 2.31
C ALA A 549 -35.71 -16.19 2.39
N GLY A 550 -35.17 -17.39 2.19
CA GLY A 550 -35.99 -18.60 2.19
C GLY A 550 -35.25 -19.93 2.20
N SER A 551 -33.94 -19.98 1.88
CA SER A 551 -33.24 -21.27 1.79
C SER A 551 -31.73 -21.22 2.06
N GLY A 552 -31.28 -20.28 2.90
CA GLY A 552 -29.90 -20.25 3.39
C GLY A 552 -29.86 -20.66 4.85
N ILE A 553 -28.90 -21.52 5.21
CA ILE A 553 -28.56 -21.88 6.59
C ILE A 553 -28.57 -20.60 7.44
N ASN A 554 -29.24 -20.62 8.59
CA ASN A 554 -29.45 -19.48 9.49
C ASN A 554 -28.12 -18.89 10.03
N TYR A 555 -27.36 -18.16 9.21
CA TYR A 555 -26.11 -17.50 9.60
C TYR A 555 -26.33 -16.40 10.65
N SER A 556 -27.54 -15.83 10.76
CA SER A 556 -27.88 -14.91 11.85
C SER A 556 -27.63 -15.56 13.21
N SER A 557 -28.11 -16.80 13.39
CA SER A 557 -27.90 -17.55 14.64
C SER A 557 -26.43 -17.82 14.93
N HIS A 558 -25.61 -18.03 13.89
CA HIS A 558 -24.19 -18.33 14.07
C HIS A 558 -23.35 -17.08 14.35
N VAL A 559 -23.68 -15.93 13.72
CA VAL A 559 -23.07 -14.63 14.05
C VAL A 559 -23.45 -14.22 15.48
N ASP A 560 -24.70 -14.42 15.89
CA ASP A 560 -25.15 -14.13 17.26
C ASP A 560 -24.49 -15.07 18.28
N GLN A 561 -24.30 -16.35 17.94
CA GLN A 561 -23.54 -17.31 18.76
C GLN A 561 -22.06 -16.95 18.87
N LEU A 562 -21.45 -16.48 17.77
CA LEU A 562 -20.03 -16.12 17.71
C LEU A 562 -19.75 -14.70 18.18
N ALA A 563 -20.74 -13.82 18.29
CA ALA A 563 -20.54 -12.43 18.72
C ALA A 563 -19.87 -12.35 20.09
N ASN A 564 -20.29 -13.19 21.03
CA ASN A 564 -19.66 -13.29 22.34
C ASN A 564 -18.22 -13.82 22.26
N VAL A 565 -17.94 -14.77 21.36
CA VAL A 565 -16.60 -15.33 21.13
C VAL A 565 -15.67 -14.29 20.51
N VAL A 566 -16.15 -13.55 19.50
CA VAL A 566 -15.42 -12.48 18.82
C VAL A 566 -15.16 -11.31 19.76
N SER A 567 -16.14 -10.93 20.58
CA SER A 567 -15.95 -9.92 21.63
C SER A 567 -14.91 -10.38 22.64
N ARG A 568 -14.93 -11.66 23.04
CA ARG A 568 -13.93 -12.22 23.94
C ARG A 568 -12.53 -12.29 23.32
N LEU A 569 -12.43 -12.62 22.04
CA LEU A 569 -11.18 -12.61 21.28
C LEU A 569 -10.61 -11.19 21.15
N SER A 570 -11.45 -10.19 20.86
CA SER A 570 -11.05 -8.78 20.82
C SER A 570 -10.56 -8.30 22.19
N GLU A 571 -11.19 -8.75 23.27
CA GLU A 571 -10.74 -8.42 24.62
C GLU A 571 -9.44 -9.13 24.99
N LEU A 572 -9.27 -10.40 24.63
CA LEU A 572 -7.99 -11.14 24.79
C LEU A 572 -6.88 -10.52 23.94
N GLU A 573 -7.19 -10.08 22.72
CA GLU A 573 -6.27 -9.36 21.85
C GLU A 573 -5.83 -8.05 22.51
N ASN A 574 -6.78 -7.25 22.99
CA ASN A 574 -6.50 -6.01 23.70
C ASN A 574 -5.69 -6.27 24.97
N GLN A 575 -6.03 -7.29 25.75
CA GLN A 575 -5.23 -7.72 26.91
C GLN A 575 -3.83 -8.20 26.51
N THR A 576 -3.67 -8.85 25.35
CA THR A 576 -2.36 -9.28 24.85
C THR A 576 -1.53 -8.09 24.38
N GLN A 577 -2.13 -7.11 23.70
CA GLN A 577 -1.50 -5.85 23.32
C GLN A 577 -1.10 -5.05 24.57
N ILE A 578 -1.98 -4.94 25.55
CA ILE A 578 -1.69 -4.33 26.85
C ILE A 578 -0.61 -5.10 27.60
N ASN A 579 -0.64 -6.44 27.60
CA ASN A 579 0.38 -7.27 28.25
C ASN A 579 1.72 -7.19 27.52
N TYR A 580 1.74 -7.03 26.20
CA TYR A 580 2.95 -6.76 25.43
C TYR A 580 3.55 -5.38 25.80
N LEU A 581 2.70 -4.36 25.90
CA LEU A 581 3.07 -3.03 26.41
C LEU A 581 3.51 -3.08 27.89
N LYS A 582 2.95 -3.97 28.70
CA LYS A 582 3.37 -4.18 30.09
C LYS A 582 4.67 -4.98 30.19
N LEU A 583 4.87 -6.01 29.37
CA LEU A 583 6.11 -6.79 29.30
C LEU A 583 7.29 -5.94 28.81
N SER A 584 7.05 -4.93 27.97
CA SER A 584 8.06 -3.91 27.65
C SER A 584 8.39 -3.02 28.86
N HIS A 585 7.42 -2.81 29.76
CA HIS A 585 7.62 -2.12 31.05
C HIS A 585 8.24 -2.99 32.16
N THR A 586 7.96 -4.30 32.28
CA THR A 586 8.47 -5.14 33.38
C THR A 586 9.95 -5.53 33.25
N LYS A 587 10.56 -5.37 32.07
CA LYS A 587 12.03 -5.46 31.93
C LYS A 587 12.76 -4.17 32.35
N CYS A 588 12.03 -3.19 32.90
CA CYS A 588 12.54 -1.92 33.44
C CYS A 588 12.33 -1.80 34.97
N LEU A 589 12.35 -2.91 35.71
CA LEU A 589 12.62 -2.93 37.15
C LEU A 589 13.89 -3.74 37.44
#